data_AF-A0A6P0RQ88-F1
#
_entry.id   AF-A0A6P0RQ88-F1
#
_cell.length_a   1.000
_cell.length_b   1.000
_cell.length_c   1.000
_cell.angle_alpha   90.00
_cell.angle_beta   90.00
_cell.angle_gamma   90.00
#
_symmetry.space_group_name_H-M   'P 1'
#
loop_
_entity.id
_entity.type
_entity.pdbx_description
1 polymer ?
#
loop_
_entity_poly.entity_id
_entity_poly.type
_entity_poly.pdbx_seq_one_letter_code
_entity_poly.pdbx_strand_id
1 'polypeptide(L)'
;MSKLRNILIGAGVAAVGGIGTKMAVDYFRNRDKEEEVPEVDEAEEDEAIAAISSEEVAYANVEDSSVQEFLDASFGAPGRYVPTRAPKVFDYQDQQCMVIWARDNEKEKNQMLAFLYTDAGRQMIASVGYTEDATDYNLPGLDSTPFAIEVNGEQITSGQGETDGTDEVDFVVAGA
;
A
#
# COMPACT_ATOMS: atom_id res chain seq x y z
N MET A 1 3.09 -5.54 18.74
CA MET A 1 4.46 -5.34 18.22
C MET A 1 4.33 -5.17 16.73
N SER A 2 4.61 -3.99 16.19
CA SER A 2 4.66 -3.87 14.74
C SER A 2 5.82 -4.71 14.22
N LYS A 3 5.57 -5.38 13.10
CA LYS A 3 6.56 -6.20 12.38
C LYS A 3 6.99 -5.52 11.07
N LEU A 4 6.95 -4.18 11.00
CA LEU A 4 7.46 -3.43 9.84
C LEU A 4 8.87 -3.87 9.43
N ARG A 5 9.75 -4.20 10.38
CA ARG A 5 11.07 -4.79 10.06
C ARG A 5 11.00 -6.13 9.31
N ASN A 6 10.03 -6.99 9.63
CA ASN A 6 9.82 -8.26 8.92
C ASN A 6 9.28 -8.05 7.50
N ILE A 7 8.50 -6.98 7.28
CA ILE A 7 8.06 -6.55 5.94
C ILE A 7 9.27 -6.22 5.08
N LEU A 8 10.20 -5.44 5.62
CA LEU A 8 11.35 -4.90 4.88
C LEU A 8 12.32 -6.01 4.47
N ILE A 9 12.62 -6.92 5.40
CA ILE A 9 13.46 -8.09 5.15
C ILE A 9 12.78 -9.11 4.21
N GLY A 10 11.46 -9.29 4.32
CA GLY A 10 10.69 -10.25 3.51
C GLY A 10 10.26 -9.76 2.13
N ALA A 11 10.31 -8.44 1.88
CA ALA A 11 9.84 -7.85 0.63
C ALA A 11 10.90 -7.81 -0.49
N GLY A 12 12.17 -8.09 -0.19
CA GLY A 12 13.29 -7.75 -1.07
C GLY A 12 13.56 -6.24 -1.10
N VAL A 13 13.07 -5.50 -0.09
CA VAL A 13 13.18 -4.05 0.00
C VAL A 13 14.32 -3.69 0.94
N ALA A 14 15.50 -3.51 0.35
CA ALA A 14 16.76 -3.35 1.06
C ALA A 14 17.02 -1.94 1.60
N ALA A 15 16.22 -0.95 1.22
CA ALA A 15 16.48 0.45 1.53
C ALA A 15 15.24 1.13 2.09
N VAL A 16 15.29 1.32 3.41
CA VAL A 16 14.25 1.92 4.23
C VAL A 16 14.72 3.31 4.58
N GLY A 17 13.98 4.33 4.18
CA GLY A 17 14.29 5.73 4.48
C GLY A 17 13.83 6.19 5.88
N GLY A 18 13.49 5.26 6.78
CA GLY A 18 12.98 5.50 8.14
C GLY A 18 11.57 4.95 8.40
N ILE A 19 11.24 4.72 9.67
CA ILE A 19 9.91 4.33 10.17
C ILE A 19 9.30 5.50 10.95
N GLY A 20 8.11 5.97 10.57
CA GLY A 20 7.40 7.06 11.25
C GLY A 20 6.02 6.66 11.73
N THR A 21 5.40 7.51 12.55
CA THR A 21 3.99 7.39 12.97
C THR A 21 3.18 8.59 12.49
N LYS A 22 1.94 8.36 12.05
CA LYS A 22 1.04 9.42 11.58
C LYS A 22 -0.41 9.03 11.83
N MET A 23 -1.29 10.02 11.99
CA MET A 23 -2.73 9.77 12.04
C MET A 23 -3.17 9.02 10.77
N ALA A 24 -3.94 7.94 10.92
CA ALA A 24 -4.35 7.09 9.81
C ALA A 24 -5.05 7.91 8.71
N VAL A 25 -5.96 8.79 9.11
CA VAL A 25 -6.69 9.68 8.20
C VAL A 25 -5.78 10.56 7.37
N ASP A 26 -4.69 11.08 7.94
CA ASP A 26 -3.74 11.94 7.24
C ASP A 26 -2.79 11.13 6.36
N TYR A 27 -2.37 9.95 6.83
CA TYR A 27 -1.51 9.05 6.08
C TYR A 27 -2.19 8.52 4.82
N PHE A 28 -3.44 8.05 4.93
CA PHE A 28 -4.16 7.48 3.78
C PHE A 28 -4.62 8.55 2.79
N ARG A 29 -4.93 9.77 3.25
CA ARG A 29 -5.25 10.89 2.37
C ARG A 29 -4.03 11.51 1.68
N ASN A 30 -2.85 11.38 2.26
CA ASN A 30 -1.64 11.90 1.64
C ASN A 30 -1.29 11.09 0.40
N ARG A 31 -1.26 11.74 -0.76
CA ARG A 31 -0.88 11.10 -2.04
C ARG A 31 0.59 11.27 -2.37
N ASP A 32 1.25 12.23 -1.72
CA ASP A 32 2.66 12.53 -1.91
C ASP A 32 3.55 11.59 -1.08
N LYS A 33 4.83 11.57 -1.41
CA LYS A 33 5.85 10.86 -0.62
C LYS A 33 5.88 11.46 0.79
N GLU A 34 5.89 10.60 1.80
CA GLU A 34 6.03 11.05 3.19
C GLU A 34 7.40 11.69 3.42
N GLU A 35 7.47 12.64 4.37
CA GLU A 35 8.73 13.26 4.76
C GLU A 35 9.74 12.20 5.19
N GLU A 36 11.02 12.45 4.89
CA GLU A 36 12.10 11.59 5.35
C GLU A 36 12.06 11.54 6.88
N VAL A 37 11.86 10.33 7.41
CA VAL A 37 11.82 10.15 8.85
C VAL A 37 13.29 10.01 9.29
N PRO A 38 13.77 10.83 10.24
CA PRO A 38 15.13 10.68 10.74
C PRO A 38 15.33 9.24 11.24
N GLU A 39 16.48 8.64 10.91
CA GLU A 39 16.87 7.33 11.45
C GLU A 39 16.79 7.39 12.98
N VAL A 40 15.86 6.64 13.57
CA VAL A 40 15.74 6.51 15.03
C VAL A 40 16.67 5.36 15.45
N ASP A 41 17.36 5.52 16.57
CA ASP A 41 18.28 4.49 17.08
C ASP A 41 17.54 3.16 17.25
N GLU A 42 18.17 2.03 16.87
CA GLU A 42 17.50 0.74 16.66
C GLU A 42 16.76 0.21 17.90
N ALA A 43 17.19 0.66 19.09
CA ALA A 43 16.62 0.31 20.39
C ALA A 43 15.42 1.21 20.80
N GLU A 44 15.35 2.44 20.28
CA GLU A 44 14.25 3.38 20.55
C GLU A 44 13.07 3.17 19.57
N GLU A 45 13.32 2.61 18.38
CA GLU A 45 12.27 2.27 17.41
C GLU A 45 11.27 1.23 17.94
N ASP A 46 11.75 0.14 18.55
CA ASP A 46 10.87 -0.93 19.06
C ASP A 46 9.96 -0.43 20.20
N GLU A 47 10.44 0.51 21.02
CA GLU A 47 9.66 1.15 22.09
C GLU A 47 8.68 2.20 21.55
N ALA A 48 9.08 3.02 20.58
CA ALA A 48 8.21 4.02 19.95
C ALA A 48 7.04 3.36 19.19
N ILE A 49 7.30 2.23 18.54
CA ILE A 49 6.30 1.49 17.76
C ILE A 49 5.37 0.65 18.65
N ALA A 50 5.79 0.27 19.85
CA ALA A 50 4.93 -0.44 20.81
C ALA A 50 3.80 0.44 21.39
N ALA A 51 3.90 1.77 21.27
CA ALA A 51 2.97 2.73 21.86
C ALA A 51 1.93 3.30 20.87
N ILE A 52 1.89 2.83 19.63
CA ILE A 52 1.00 3.34 18.58
C ILE A 52 -0.45 3.09 18.97
N SER A 53 -1.26 4.15 18.96
CA SER A 53 -2.69 4.06 19.20
C SER A 53 -3.44 3.45 18.01
N SER A 54 -4.67 2.97 18.21
CA SER A 54 -5.49 2.39 17.14
C SER A 54 -5.89 3.38 16.03
N GLU A 55 -5.62 4.67 16.21
CA GLU A 55 -5.90 5.76 15.28
C GLU A 55 -4.64 6.19 14.49
N GLU A 56 -3.49 5.66 14.85
CA GLU A 56 -2.19 5.93 14.24
C GLU A 56 -1.72 4.77 13.38
N VAL A 57 -0.96 5.10 12.35
CA VAL A 57 -0.31 4.19 11.42
C VAL A 57 1.19 4.31 11.62
N ALA A 58 1.89 3.18 11.77
CA ALA A 58 3.32 3.19 11.52
C ALA A 58 3.58 2.90 10.04
N TYR A 59 4.46 3.68 9.43
CA TYR A 59 4.79 3.54 8.02
C TYR A 59 6.29 3.48 7.79
N ALA A 60 6.70 2.89 6.66
CA ALA A 60 8.07 2.88 6.20
C ALA A 60 8.16 3.51 4.81
N ASN A 61 9.18 4.35 4.61
CA ASN A 61 9.55 4.83 3.29
C ASN A 61 10.41 3.79 2.59
N VAL A 62 10.05 3.43 1.36
CA VAL A 62 10.78 2.44 0.56
C VAL A 62 11.30 3.08 -0.72
N GLU A 63 12.46 2.62 -1.20
CA GLU A 63 13.03 3.10 -2.46
C GLU A 63 12.23 2.62 -3.69
N ASP A 64 12.02 3.51 -4.65
CA ASP A 64 11.29 3.25 -5.90
C ASP A 64 11.92 2.11 -6.72
N SER A 65 13.25 2.02 -6.73
CA SER A 65 14.02 0.96 -7.39
C SER A 65 13.61 -0.43 -6.88
N SER A 66 13.46 -0.57 -5.57
CA SER A 66 13.07 -1.81 -4.95
C SER A 66 11.63 -2.21 -5.26
N VAL A 67 10.73 -1.22 -5.35
CA VAL A 67 9.33 -1.45 -5.74
C VAL A 67 9.26 -1.93 -7.18
N GLN A 68 10.06 -1.35 -8.08
CA GLN A 68 10.13 -1.82 -9.47
C GLN A 68 10.63 -3.26 -9.56
N GLU A 69 11.73 -3.60 -8.86
CA GLU A 69 12.25 -4.96 -8.82
C GLU A 69 11.21 -5.97 -8.31
N PHE A 70 10.46 -5.60 -7.27
CA PHE A 70 9.36 -6.40 -6.75
C PHE A 70 8.26 -6.64 -7.79
N LEU A 71 7.81 -5.58 -8.49
CA LEU A 71 6.77 -5.70 -9.51
C LEU A 71 7.23 -6.59 -10.66
N ASP A 72 8.45 -6.39 -11.15
CA ASP A 72 9.03 -7.18 -12.24
C ASP A 72 9.14 -8.66 -11.85
N ALA A 73 9.60 -8.95 -10.63
CA ALA A 73 9.73 -10.32 -10.12
C ALA A 73 8.38 -11.01 -9.88
N SER A 74 7.38 -10.27 -9.39
CA SER A 74 6.08 -10.84 -9.02
C SER A 74 5.22 -11.19 -10.22
N PHE A 75 5.30 -10.39 -11.28
CA PHE A 75 4.46 -10.55 -12.47
C PHE A 75 5.21 -11.16 -13.66
N GLY A 76 6.54 -11.31 -13.59
CA GLY A 76 7.35 -11.96 -14.61
C GLY A 76 7.41 -11.21 -15.95
N ALA A 77 6.98 -9.95 -15.96
CA ALA A 77 6.93 -9.08 -17.13
C ALA A 77 7.59 -7.74 -16.79
N PRO A 78 8.94 -7.66 -16.89
CA PRO A 78 9.68 -6.47 -16.51
C PRO A 78 9.19 -5.22 -17.24
N GLY A 79 8.94 -4.15 -16.48
CA GLY A 79 8.44 -2.87 -17.02
C GLY A 79 6.96 -2.85 -17.39
N ARG A 80 6.19 -3.93 -17.11
CA ARG A 80 4.73 -3.91 -17.26
C ARG A 80 4.11 -2.92 -16.28
N TYR A 81 4.37 -3.11 -14.98
CA TYR A 81 3.88 -2.21 -13.94
C TYR A 81 4.99 -1.25 -13.56
N VAL A 82 4.80 0.04 -13.85
CA VAL A 82 5.74 1.10 -13.50
C VAL A 82 5.12 2.01 -12.45
N PRO A 83 5.70 2.16 -11.24
CA PRO A 83 5.15 3.03 -10.21
C PRO A 83 4.89 4.45 -10.72
N THR A 84 3.74 5.00 -10.36
CA THR A 84 3.29 6.36 -10.72
C THR A 84 3.20 7.27 -9.49
N ARG A 85 3.25 6.69 -8.29
CA ARG A 85 3.12 7.35 -6.99
C ARG A 85 4.05 6.67 -6.01
N ALA A 86 4.39 7.37 -4.92
CA ALA A 86 5.10 6.75 -3.82
C ALA A 86 4.24 5.60 -3.25
N PRO A 87 4.82 4.40 -3.05
CA PRO A 87 4.11 3.30 -2.41
C PRO A 87 3.83 3.62 -0.94
N LYS A 88 2.76 3.03 -0.41
CA LYS A 88 2.47 3.05 1.02
C LYS A 88 2.82 1.71 1.62
N VAL A 89 3.73 1.68 2.59
CA VAL A 89 4.08 0.48 3.36
C VAL A 89 3.85 0.80 4.82
N PHE A 90 2.96 0.05 5.47
CA PHE A 90 2.49 0.42 6.80
C PHE A 90 1.97 -0.75 7.64
N ASP A 91 1.85 -0.49 8.94
CA ASP A 91 1.20 -1.31 9.95
C ASP A 91 0.07 -0.49 10.60
N TYR A 92 -1.14 -1.04 10.55
CA TYR A 92 -2.33 -0.44 11.14
C TYR A 92 -3.24 -1.54 11.68
N GLN A 93 -3.64 -1.44 12.96
CA GLN A 93 -4.48 -2.43 13.64
C GLN A 93 -3.99 -3.88 13.46
N ASP A 94 -2.69 -4.11 13.66
CA ASP A 94 -2.00 -5.39 13.48
C ASP A 94 -2.05 -5.95 12.04
N GLN A 95 -2.43 -5.12 11.06
CA GLN A 95 -2.42 -5.47 9.64
C GLN A 95 -1.30 -4.73 8.92
N GLN A 96 -0.49 -5.53 8.23
CA GLN A 96 0.68 -5.06 7.52
C GLN A 96 0.42 -5.07 6.04
N CYS A 97 0.46 -3.89 5.43
CA CYS A 97 0.05 -3.72 4.06
C CYS A 97 1.07 -2.96 3.25
N MET A 98 1.10 -3.26 1.95
CA MET A 98 1.77 -2.46 0.93
C MET A 98 0.76 -2.12 -0.16
N VAL A 99 0.66 -0.83 -0.49
CA VAL A 99 -0.18 -0.33 -1.57
C VAL A 99 0.70 0.37 -2.59
N ILE A 100 0.55 -0.01 -3.85
CA ILE A 100 1.33 0.49 -4.98
C ILE A 100 0.36 1.00 -6.03
N TRP A 101 0.67 2.17 -6.57
CA TRP A 101 0.02 2.69 -7.76
C TRP A 101 1.01 2.68 -8.91
N ALA A 102 0.64 2.01 -9.99
CA ALA A 102 1.48 1.80 -11.16
C ALA A 102 0.71 2.02 -12.45
N ARG A 103 1.41 2.31 -13.53
CA ARG A 103 0.89 2.20 -14.89
C ARG A 103 1.06 0.77 -15.36
N ASP A 104 0.00 0.12 -15.81
CA ASP A 104 0.07 -1.13 -16.57
C ASP A 104 0.32 -0.78 -18.05
N ASN A 105 1.56 -0.88 -18.49
CA ASN A 105 1.99 -0.58 -19.86
C ASN A 105 1.47 -1.60 -20.89
N GLU A 106 1.07 -2.81 -20.49
CA GLU A 106 0.47 -3.78 -21.41
C GLU A 106 -1.00 -3.47 -21.68
N LYS A 107 -1.70 -2.92 -20.69
CA LYS A 107 -3.13 -2.59 -20.76
C LYS A 107 -3.41 -1.11 -20.96
N GLU A 108 -2.36 -0.30 -20.99
CA GLU A 108 -2.43 1.16 -21.13
C GLU A 108 -3.42 1.81 -20.14
N LYS A 109 -3.43 1.32 -18.89
CA LYS A 109 -4.29 1.81 -17.82
C LYS A 109 -3.51 2.00 -16.52
N ASN A 110 -4.07 2.76 -15.60
CA ASN A 110 -3.51 2.86 -14.26
C ASN A 110 -3.97 1.66 -13.43
N GLN A 111 -3.18 1.31 -12.43
CA GLN A 111 -3.39 0.14 -11.59
C GLN A 111 -3.05 0.48 -10.14
N MET A 112 -3.95 0.20 -9.20
CA MET A 112 -3.65 0.11 -7.78
C MET A 112 -3.60 -1.36 -7.37
N LEU A 113 -2.56 -1.72 -6.63
CA LEU A 113 -2.32 -3.05 -6.10
C LEU A 113 -2.11 -2.95 -4.60
N ALA A 114 -2.86 -3.72 -3.81
CA ALA A 114 -2.66 -3.81 -2.37
C ALA A 114 -2.33 -5.24 -1.96
N PHE A 115 -1.36 -5.38 -1.06
CA PHE A 115 -0.84 -6.64 -0.56
C PHE A 115 -0.85 -6.64 0.97
N LEU A 116 -1.33 -7.72 1.56
CA LEU A 116 -1.21 -8.02 2.98
C LEU A 116 0.04 -8.89 3.22
N TYR A 117 0.84 -8.56 4.22
CA TYR A 117 1.95 -9.40 4.67
C TYR A 117 1.41 -10.47 5.63
N THR A 118 1.71 -11.72 5.31
CA THR A 118 1.36 -12.91 6.07
C THR A 118 2.61 -13.73 6.38
N ASP A 119 2.50 -14.71 7.27
CA ASP A 119 3.61 -15.63 7.55
C ASP A 119 4.05 -16.44 6.31
N ALA A 120 3.17 -16.60 5.31
CA ALA A 120 3.48 -17.26 4.04
C ALA A 120 4.06 -16.32 2.97
N GLY A 121 4.26 -15.04 3.29
CA GLY A 121 4.69 -13.99 2.37
C GLY A 121 3.58 -12.99 2.07
N ARG A 122 3.60 -12.37 0.89
CA ARG A 122 2.64 -11.34 0.49
C ARG A 122 1.43 -11.96 -0.21
N GLN A 123 0.24 -11.61 0.26
CA GLN A 123 -1.02 -11.97 -0.36
C GLN A 123 -1.64 -10.72 -0.98
N MET A 124 -1.98 -10.75 -2.27
CA MET A 124 -2.75 -9.67 -2.89
C MET A 124 -4.15 -9.62 -2.31
N ILE A 125 -4.57 -8.45 -1.83
CA ILE A 125 -5.90 -8.22 -1.24
C ILE A 125 -6.77 -7.30 -2.10
N ALA A 126 -6.17 -6.48 -2.95
CA ALA A 126 -6.88 -5.65 -3.91
C ALA A 126 -6.07 -5.45 -5.21
N SER A 127 -6.78 -5.38 -6.32
CA SER A 127 -6.27 -5.02 -7.63
C SER A 127 -7.34 -4.20 -8.34
N VAL A 128 -7.05 -2.93 -8.62
CA VAL A 128 -7.99 -1.99 -9.25
C VAL A 128 -7.35 -1.32 -10.45
N GLY A 129 -7.84 -1.64 -11.65
CA GLY A 129 -7.46 -0.99 -12.89
C GLY A 129 -8.40 0.17 -13.20
N TYR A 130 -7.87 1.30 -13.67
CA TYR A 130 -8.69 2.48 -13.94
C TYR A 130 -8.17 3.31 -15.11
N THR A 131 -9.13 3.84 -15.86
CA THR A 131 -8.99 4.88 -16.90
C THR A 131 -10.13 5.88 -16.74
N GLU A 132 -10.08 7.00 -17.48
CA GLU A 132 -11.18 7.96 -17.60
C GLU A 132 -12.52 7.31 -18.02
N ASP A 133 -12.47 6.15 -18.69
CA ASP A 133 -13.66 5.48 -19.24
C ASP A 133 -14.25 4.43 -18.29
N ALA A 134 -13.41 3.65 -17.59
CA ALA A 134 -13.87 2.55 -16.76
C ALA A 134 -12.90 2.21 -15.62
N THR A 135 -13.45 1.68 -14.54
CA THR A 135 -12.70 1.18 -13.39
C THR A 135 -13.08 -0.27 -13.10
N ASP A 136 -12.15 -1.20 -13.27
CA ASP A 136 -12.31 -2.62 -12.91
C ASP A 136 -11.63 -2.92 -11.58
N TYR A 137 -12.30 -3.65 -10.70
CA TYR A 137 -11.76 -4.02 -9.39
C TYR A 137 -11.91 -5.52 -9.11
N ASN A 138 -10.92 -6.06 -8.39
CA ASN A 138 -10.93 -7.40 -7.84
C ASN A 138 -10.31 -7.35 -6.42
N LEU A 139 -11.10 -7.68 -5.41
CA LEU A 139 -10.77 -7.48 -3.99
C LEU A 139 -10.82 -8.81 -3.22
N PRO A 140 -9.92 -9.77 -3.50
CA PRO A 140 -10.01 -11.14 -2.99
C PRO A 140 -9.79 -11.30 -1.48
N GLY A 141 -9.35 -10.26 -0.77
CA GLY A 141 -9.16 -10.33 0.69
C GLY A 141 -9.35 -9.02 1.43
N LEU A 142 -9.83 -7.97 0.77
CA LEU A 142 -9.99 -6.65 1.38
C LEU A 142 -11.04 -6.64 2.50
N ASP A 143 -12.07 -7.48 2.41
CA ASP A 143 -13.16 -7.61 3.39
C ASP A 143 -12.71 -8.10 4.77
N SER A 144 -11.54 -8.74 4.83
CA SER A 144 -10.87 -9.14 6.07
C SER A 144 -9.99 -8.05 6.69
N THR A 145 -10.00 -6.84 6.10
CA THR A 145 -9.16 -5.70 6.51
C THR A 145 -10.02 -4.51 6.91
N PRO A 146 -9.50 -3.54 7.70
CA PRO A 146 -10.22 -2.32 8.02
C PRO A 146 -10.21 -1.29 6.87
N PHE A 147 -9.90 -1.72 5.65
CA PHE A 147 -9.68 -0.84 4.51
C PHE A 147 -10.79 -0.91 3.46
N ALA A 148 -10.87 0.14 2.66
CA ALA A 148 -11.73 0.23 1.49
C ALA A 148 -10.94 0.82 0.32
N ILE A 149 -11.41 0.54 -0.89
CA ILE A 149 -11.00 1.28 -2.07
C ILE A 149 -12.01 2.39 -2.31
N GLU A 150 -11.56 3.62 -2.41
CA GLU A 150 -12.42 4.75 -2.78
C GLU A 150 -12.30 5.04 -4.28
N VAL A 151 -13.43 4.97 -4.97
CA VAL A 151 -13.58 5.30 -6.40
C VAL A 151 -14.73 6.28 -6.53
N ASN A 152 -14.50 7.46 -7.10
CA ASN A 152 -15.55 8.47 -7.29
C ASN A 152 -16.31 8.85 -5.99
N GLY A 153 -15.64 8.75 -4.83
CA GLY A 153 -16.23 9.02 -3.52
C GLY A 153 -17.08 7.87 -2.95
N GLU A 154 -17.13 6.72 -3.62
CA GLU A 154 -17.77 5.50 -3.12
C GLU A 154 -16.72 4.50 -2.61
N GLN A 155 -16.95 3.97 -1.40
CA GLN A 155 -16.06 2.99 -0.77
C GLN A 155 -16.49 1.55 -1.13
N ILE A 156 -15.54 0.79 -1.68
CA ILE A 156 -15.71 -0.60 -2.07
C ILE A 156 -14.83 -1.46 -1.16
N THR A 157 -15.45 -2.37 -0.41
CA THR A 157 -14.76 -3.20 0.59
C THR A 157 -14.57 -4.65 0.16
N SER A 158 -15.25 -5.11 -0.90
CA SER A 158 -15.21 -6.51 -1.32
C SER A 158 -15.67 -6.75 -2.76
N GLY A 159 -15.40 -7.95 -3.27
CA GLY A 159 -15.95 -8.45 -4.51
C GLY A 159 -15.11 -8.16 -5.76
N GLN A 160 -15.74 -8.38 -6.91
CA GLN A 160 -15.16 -8.13 -8.23
C GLN A 160 -16.23 -7.48 -9.10
N GLY A 161 -15.85 -6.46 -9.86
CA GLY A 161 -16.79 -5.74 -10.70
C GLY A 161 -16.15 -4.65 -11.53
N GLU A 162 -17.01 -3.82 -12.10
CA GLU A 162 -16.67 -2.65 -12.87
C GLU A 162 -17.57 -1.50 -12.40
N THR A 163 -17.00 -0.29 -12.35
CA THR A 163 -17.71 0.96 -12.11
C THR A 163 -17.26 1.99 -13.15
N ASP A 164 -17.85 3.19 -13.08
CA ASP A 164 -17.51 4.29 -13.97
C ASP A 164 -16.00 4.62 -13.90
N GLY A 165 -15.49 5.19 -15.00
CA GLY A 165 -14.12 5.65 -15.08
C GLY A 165 -13.74 6.66 -14.01
N THR A 166 -12.44 6.70 -13.73
CA THR A 166 -11.82 7.66 -12.82
C THR A 166 -10.38 7.89 -13.22
N ASP A 167 -9.86 9.07 -12.91
CA ASP A 167 -8.43 9.37 -12.95
C ASP A 167 -7.72 8.93 -11.67
N GLU A 168 -8.49 8.65 -10.62
CA GLU A 168 -7.99 8.48 -9.26
C GLU A 168 -8.71 7.38 -8.49
N VAL A 169 -7.90 6.56 -7.82
CA VAL A 169 -8.34 5.53 -6.89
C VAL A 169 -7.48 5.66 -5.65
N ASP A 170 -8.11 5.69 -4.49
CA ASP A 170 -7.45 5.80 -3.20
C ASP A 170 -7.69 4.56 -2.32
N PHE A 171 -6.73 4.29 -1.44
CA PHE A 171 -6.81 3.24 -0.44
C PHE A 171 -7.00 3.90 0.91
N VAL A 172 -8.16 3.66 1.54
CA VAL A 172 -8.61 4.39 2.73
C VAL A 172 -9.04 3.45 3.85
N VAL A 173 -9.21 3.97 5.05
CA VAL A 173 -9.88 3.24 6.15
C VAL A 173 -11.37 3.20 5.86
N ALA A 174 -11.99 2.02 5.99
CA ALA A 174 -13.42 1.85 5.77
C ALA A 174 -14.23 2.70 6.77
N GLY A 175 -15.21 3.45 6.26
CA GLY A 175 -16.08 4.32 7.07
C GLY A 175 -15.43 5.63 7.56
N ALA A 176 -14.24 5.98 7.05
CA ALA A 176 -13.58 7.27 7.29
C ALA A 176 -14.18 8.45 6.49
#